data_AF-A0A4R8RDF1-F1
#
_entry.id   AF-A0A4R8RDF1-F1
#
_cell.length_a   1.000
_cell.length_b   1.000
_cell.length_c   1.000
_cell.angle_alpha   90.00
_cell.angle_beta   90.00
_cell.angle_gamma   90.00
#
_symmetry.space_group_name_H-M   'P 1'
#
loop_
_entity.id
_entity.type
_entity.pdbx_description
1 polymer ?
#
loop_
_entity_poly.entity_id
_entity_poly.type
_entity_poly.pdbx_seq_one_letter_code
_entity_poly.pdbx_strand_id
1 'polypeptide(L)'
;MKWTLTGDYEEGNHPPVVAVKGAKVVRAGAGESVEIAAEVSDPDGDVVDVEFWQYREEGTYDGVVEVVNNGTGATVRIPADAKPGQKISIIVQGTDRGGSFR
;
A
#
# COMPACT_ATOMS: atom_id res chain seq x y z
N MET A 1 -21.13 -10.99 -8.91
CA MET A 1 -21.92 -10.55 -7.74
C MET A 1 -22.80 -11.71 -7.27
N LYS A 2 -22.33 -12.49 -6.30
CA LYS A 2 -23.14 -13.50 -5.61
C LYS A 2 -22.74 -13.45 -4.13
N TRP A 3 -23.46 -12.63 -3.39
CA TRP A 3 -23.56 -12.74 -1.94
C TRP A 3 -24.64 -13.79 -1.65
N THR A 4 -24.49 -14.59 -0.59
CA THR A 4 -25.32 -15.71 -0.10
C THR A 4 -25.17 -17.07 -0.80
N LEU A 5 -24.44 -18.00 -0.15
CA LEU A 5 -24.91 -19.31 0.35
C LEU A 5 -23.72 -20.28 0.57
N THR A 6 -23.13 -20.28 1.76
CA THR A 6 -22.83 -21.48 2.55
C THR A 6 -22.58 -21.07 4.00
N GLY A 7 -22.95 -21.95 4.93
CA GLY A 7 -23.03 -21.70 6.36
C GLY A 7 -21.72 -21.93 7.12
N ASP A 8 -20.59 -21.96 6.43
CA ASP A 8 -19.26 -22.11 7.03
C ASP A 8 -18.37 -20.94 6.59
N TYR A 9 -17.88 -20.18 7.58
CA TYR A 9 -16.93 -19.08 7.40
C TYR A 9 -15.61 -19.54 6.73
N GLU A 10 -15.36 -20.86 6.69
CA GLU A 10 -14.13 -21.48 6.17
C GLU A 10 -14.15 -21.79 4.65
N GLU A 11 -15.26 -21.54 3.93
CA GLU A 11 -15.38 -21.90 2.50
C GLU A 11 -15.10 -20.75 1.50
N GLY A 12 -14.80 -19.55 1.98
CA GLY A 12 -14.51 -18.38 1.14
C GLY A 12 -13.11 -17.82 1.32
N ASN A 13 -12.53 -17.25 0.26
CA ASN A 13 -11.30 -16.47 0.36
C ASN A 13 -11.58 -15.15 1.12
N HIS A 14 -10.74 -14.81 2.10
CA HIS A 14 -10.81 -13.60 2.92
C HIS A 14 -9.82 -12.54 2.42
N PRO A 15 -10.19 -11.25 2.44
CA PRO A 15 -9.26 -10.21 2.04
C PRO A 15 -8.09 -10.09 3.02
N PRO A 16 -6.88 -9.79 2.53
CA PRO A 16 -5.71 -9.63 3.38
C PRO A 16 -5.83 -8.36 4.22
N VAL A 17 -5.29 -8.40 5.43
CA VAL A 17 -5.17 -7.24 6.32
C VAL A 17 -3.86 -6.53 6.01
N VAL A 18 -3.94 -5.24 5.65
CA VAL A 18 -2.77 -4.39 5.34
C VAL A 18 -2.73 -3.20 6.30
N ALA A 19 -1.59 -2.99 6.95
CA ALA A 19 -1.34 -1.86 7.83
C ALA A 19 0.01 -1.20 7.52
N VAL A 20 0.09 0.13 7.54
CA VAL A 20 1.37 0.83 7.46
C VAL A 20 2.11 0.67 8.80
N LYS A 21 3.36 0.20 8.74
CA LYS A 21 4.21 0.04 9.91
C LYS A 21 4.76 1.40 10.34
N GLY A 22 4.51 1.78 11.59
CA GLY A 22 5.01 3.02 12.18
C GLY A 22 4.12 4.24 11.91
N ALA A 23 4.73 5.39 11.64
CA ALA A 23 4.02 6.66 11.54
C ALA A 23 3.28 6.80 10.19
N LYS A 24 1.98 7.12 10.25
CA LYS A 24 1.16 7.39 9.05
C LYS A 24 1.47 8.73 8.36
N VAL A 25 2.21 9.61 9.04
CA VAL A 25 2.64 10.90 8.52
C VAL A 25 4.13 11.06 8.80
N VAL A 26 4.91 11.25 7.74
CA VAL A 26 6.35 11.48 7.81
C VAL A 26 6.64 12.90 7.30
N ARG A 27 7.53 13.62 8.00
CA ARG A 27 8.07 14.89 7.51
C ARG A 27 9.43 14.62 6.90
N ALA A 28 9.62 15.07 5.67
CA ALA A 28 10.87 14.91 4.93
C ALA A 28 11.13 16.17 4.10
N GLY A 29 12.41 16.45 3.88
CA GLY A 29 12.90 17.52 3.03
C GLY A 29 12.91 17.15 1.55
N ALA A 30 12.96 18.16 0.68
CA ALA A 30 13.14 17.97 -0.74
C ALA A 30 14.47 17.26 -1.03
N GLY A 31 14.45 16.24 -1.89
CA GLY A 31 15.61 15.40 -2.21
C GLY A 31 15.91 14.28 -1.20
N GLU A 32 15.18 14.20 -0.09
CA GLU A 32 15.35 13.11 0.87
C GLU A 32 14.69 11.81 0.40
N SER A 33 15.12 10.69 0.97
CA SER A 33 14.48 9.39 0.79
C SER A 33 13.79 8.96 2.07
N VAL A 34 12.54 8.50 1.93
CA VAL A 34 11.72 8.02 3.03
C VAL A 34 11.46 6.54 2.84
N GLU A 35 11.84 5.74 3.83
CA GLU A 35 11.50 4.32 3.87
C GLU A 35 10.14 4.13 4.55
N ILE A 36 9.26 3.40 3.88
CA ILE A 36 7.96 2.99 4.41
C ILE A 36 7.85 1.47 4.35
N ALA A 37 7.12 0.90 5.30
CA ALA A 37 6.89 -0.53 5.39
C ALA A 37 5.43 -0.81 5.72
N ALA A 38 4.95 -1.97 5.31
CA ALA A 38 3.62 -2.49 5.63
C ALA A 38 3.72 -3.81 6.39
N GLU A 39 2.78 -4.01 7.28
CA GLU A 39 2.46 -5.30 7.89
C GLU A 39 1.27 -5.86 7.14
N VAL A 40 1.43 -7.08 6.63
CA VAL A 40 0.43 -7.75 5.82
C VAL A 40 0.21 -9.14 6.38
N SER A 41 -1.05 -9.51 6.57
CA SER A 41 -1.46 -10.82 7.05
C SER A 41 -2.66 -11.28 6.26
N ASP A 42 -2.59 -12.50 5.73
CA ASP A 42 -3.70 -13.16 5.06
C ASP A 42 -4.30 -14.23 5.97
N PRO A 43 -5.61 -14.20 6.28
CA PRO A 43 -6.24 -15.19 7.15
C PRO A 43 -6.20 -16.62 6.57
N ASP A 44 -6.19 -16.77 5.25
CA ASP A 44 -6.19 -18.04 4.55
C ASP A 44 -4.76 -18.58 4.32
N GLY A 45 -3.75 -17.74 4.61
CA GLY A 45 -2.33 -18.06 4.48
C GLY A 45 -1.82 -17.89 3.05
N ASP A 46 -2.58 -17.21 2.20
CA ASP A 46 -2.22 -16.96 0.81
C ASP A 46 -1.11 -15.89 0.69
N VAL A 47 -0.45 -15.91 -0.47
CA VAL A 47 0.61 -14.94 -0.78
C VAL A 47 -0.04 -13.62 -1.21
N VAL A 48 0.25 -12.57 -0.44
CA VAL A 48 -0.21 -11.21 -0.74
C VAL A 48 0.88 -10.43 -1.45
N ASP A 49 0.58 -9.96 -2.66
CA ASP A 49 1.42 -8.98 -3.36
C ASP A 49 1.19 -7.59 -2.75
N VAL A 50 2.28 -6.90 -2.41
CA VAL A 50 2.24 -5.55 -1.84
C VAL A 50 2.81 -4.56 -2.84
N GLU A 51 2.07 -3.48 -3.09
CA GLU A 51 2.49 -2.38 -3.94
C GLU A 51 2.24 -1.04 -3.26
N PHE A 52 3.26 -0.19 -3.30
CA PHE A 52 3.20 1.21 -2.90
C PHE A 52 3.20 2.10 -4.13
N TRP A 53 2.27 3.05 -4.17
CA TRP A 53 2.12 3.96 -5.30
C TRP A 53 1.59 5.34 -4.86
N GLN A 54 1.90 6.37 -5.64
CA GLN A 54 1.52 7.76 -5.35
C GLN A 54 0.05 8.02 -5.71
N TYR A 55 -0.75 8.44 -4.73
CA TYR A 55 -2.11 8.91 -4.95
C TYR A 55 -2.14 10.42 -5.11
N ARG A 56 -2.15 10.86 -6.37
CA ARG A 56 -2.03 12.28 -6.72
C ARG A 56 -3.26 13.13 -6.40
N GLU A 57 -4.44 12.52 -6.28
CA GLU A 57 -5.69 13.27 -6.04
C GLU A 57 -5.82 13.81 -4.61
N GLU A 58 -5.11 13.22 -3.64
CA GLU A 58 -5.09 13.67 -2.25
C GLU A 58 -3.87 14.55 -1.92
N GLY A 59 -2.79 14.39 -2.70
CA GLY A 59 -1.57 15.16 -2.57
C GLY A 59 -1.72 16.61 -3.06
N THR A 60 -0.88 17.50 -2.55
CA THR A 60 -0.75 18.89 -3.05
C THR A 60 0.55 19.12 -3.81
N TYR A 61 1.34 18.07 -3.99
CA TYR A 61 2.47 18.05 -4.92
C TYR A 61 1.99 17.59 -6.31
N ASP A 62 2.17 18.45 -7.31
CA ASP A 62 1.65 18.23 -8.67
C ASP A 62 2.51 17.26 -9.52
N GLY A 63 3.73 16.97 -9.07
CA GLY A 63 4.68 16.12 -9.79
C GLY A 63 4.50 14.63 -9.51
N VAL A 64 5.33 13.84 -10.20
CA VAL A 64 5.43 12.39 -9.98
C VAL A 64 6.55 12.10 -9.00
N VAL A 65 6.28 11.19 -8.07
CA VAL A 65 7.22 10.75 -7.05
C VAL A 65 7.74 9.37 -7.42
N GLU A 66 9.05 9.17 -7.32
CA GLU A 66 9.65 7.85 -7.50
C GLU A 66 9.39 6.99 -6.26
N VAL A 67 8.74 5.85 -6.47
CA VAL A 67 8.48 4.84 -5.43
C VAL A 67 9.14 3.53 -5.86
N VAL A 68 10.11 3.09 -5.08
CA VAL A 68 10.84 1.84 -5.32
C VAL A 68 10.30 0.79 -4.36
N ASN A 69 9.50 -0.15 -4.88
CA ASN A 69 8.94 -1.26 -4.11
C ASN A 69 10.00 -2.32 -3.80
N ASN A 70 9.98 -2.86 -2.57
CA ASN A 70 10.87 -3.91 -2.09
C ASN A 70 10.12 -4.84 -1.10
N GLY A 71 9.41 -5.83 -1.63
CA GLY A 71 8.60 -6.75 -0.83
C GLY A 71 7.48 -6.02 -0.10
N THR A 72 7.44 -6.11 1.23
CA THR A 72 6.45 -5.41 2.06
C THR A 72 6.85 -3.97 2.41
N GLY A 73 7.91 -3.43 1.83
CA GLY A 73 8.33 -2.04 2.00
C GLY A 73 8.56 -1.32 0.68
N ALA A 74 8.77 0.00 0.78
CA ALA A 74 9.15 0.82 -0.36
C ALA A 74 10.02 2.00 0.09
N THR A 75 10.84 2.49 -0.84
CA THR A 75 11.56 3.75 -0.69
C THR A 75 10.92 4.81 -1.57
N VAL A 76 10.49 5.91 -0.96
CA VAL A 76 9.88 7.06 -1.61
C VAL A 76 10.90 8.17 -1.69
N ARG A 77 11.24 8.64 -2.89
CA ARG A 77 12.17 9.77 -3.06
C ARG A 77 11.41 11.06 -3.15
N ILE A 78 11.58 11.94 -2.18
CA ILE A 78 10.96 13.27 -2.19
C ILE A 78 11.61 14.09 -3.30
N PRO A 79 10.85 14.58 -4.29
CA PRO A 79 11.41 15.34 -5.39
C PRO A 79 12.13 16.60 -4.91
N ALA A 80 13.25 16.94 -5.56
CA ALA A 80 14.06 18.11 -5.19
C ALA A 80 13.34 19.45 -5.40
N ASP A 81 12.29 19.47 -6.22
CA ASP A 81 11.44 20.63 -6.48
C ASP A 81 10.23 20.73 -5.53
N ALA A 82 10.06 19.78 -4.61
CA ALA A 82 9.01 19.81 -3.61
C ALA A 82 9.19 21.03 -2.69
N LYS A 83 8.10 21.78 -2.49
CA LYS A 83 8.07 23.00 -1.68
C LYS A 83 7.58 22.70 -0.26
N PRO A 84 8.04 23.47 0.74
CA PRO A 84 7.51 23.35 2.10
C PRO A 84 5.99 23.43 2.14
N GLY A 85 5.36 22.49 2.84
CA GLY A 85 3.90 22.42 3.00
C GLY A 85 3.16 21.62 1.92
N GLN A 86 3.85 21.16 0.87
CA GLN A 86 3.25 20.20 -0.07
C GLN A 86 3.12 18.81 0.56
N LYS A 87 2.08 18.08 0.13
CA LYS A 87 1.76 16.73 0.58
C LYS A 87 1.94 15.75 -0.57
N ILE A 88 2.61 14.64 -0.27
CA ILE A 88 2.72 13.48 -1.13
C ILE A 88 1.97 12.36 -0.41
N SER A 89 0.90 11.86 -1.03
CA SER A 89 0.10 10.77 -0.48
C SER A 89 0.51 9.47 -1.17
N ILE A 90 0.86 8.45 -0.38
CA ILE A 90 1.25 7.13 -0.85
C ILE A 90 0.22 6.13 -0.35
N ILE A 91 -0.31 5.33 -1.27
CA ILE A 91 -1.21 4.22 -0.96
C ILE A 91 -0.38 2.94 -0.90
N VAL A 92 -0.69 2.10 0.09
CA VAL A 92 -0.29 0.69 0.11
C VAL A 92 -1.48 -0.15 -0.33
N GLN A 93 -1.26 -1.01 -1.30
CA GLN A 93 -2.24 -1.95 -1.82
C GLN A 93 -1.74 -3.38 -1.59
N GLY A 94 -2.54 -4.19 -0.90
CA GLY A 94 -2.35 -5.63 -0.83
C GLY A 94 -3.28 -6.34 -1.81
N THR A 95 -2.74 -7.20 -2.65
CA THR A 95 -3.51 -8.03 -3.58
C THR A 95 -3.28 -9.48 -3.21
N ASP A 96 -4.32 -10.14 -2.72
CA ASP A 96 -4.28 -11.57 -2.49
C ASP A 96 -4.41 -12.35 -3.82
N ARG A 97 -3.66 -13.46 -3.92
CA ARG A 97 -3.68 -14.39 -5.06
C ARG A 97 -4.62 -15.59 -4.85
N GLY A 98 -5.43 -15.61 -3.79
CA GLY A 98 -6.47 -16.60 -3.55
C GLY A 98 -7.61 -16.52 -4.57
N GLY A 99 -7.55 -17.33 -5.65
CA GLY A 99 -8.74 -17.58 -6.47
C GLY A 99 -8.53 -18.03 -7.92
N SER A 100 -7.99 -19.23 -8.14
CA SER A 100 -8.48 -20.04 -9.27
C SER A 100 -9.57 -20.98 -8.74
N PHE A 101 -10.84 -20.65 -8.98
CA PHE A 101 -11.87 -21.68 -8.99
C PHE A 101 -11.48 -22.69 -10.08
N ARG A 102 -11.19 -23.93 -9.69
CA ARG A 102 -11.16 -25.06 -10.64
C ARG A 102 -12.57 -25.51 -10.96
#